data_AF-A0A2N3HT60-F1
#
_entry.id   AF-A0A2N3HT60-F1
#
_cell.length_a   1.000
_cell.length_b   1.000
_cell.length_c   1.000
_cell.angle_alpha   90.00
_cell.angle_beta   90.00
_cell.angle_gamma   90.00
#
_symmetry.space_group_name_H-M   'P 1'
#
loop_
_entity.id
_entity.type
_entity.pdbx_description
1 polymer ?
#
loop_
_entity_poly.entity_id
_entity_poly.type
_entity_poly.pdbx_seq_one_letter_code
_entity_poly.pdbx_strand_id
1 'polypeptide(L)'
;MEAIKITVQIQAIKEQEIDCFLSDEKERMRIVYFPEEGNVVYLDDSILVEVVRKIQFQFEKVMRSAIKGGLRLGQTIHCVFFDGFRFVKEADFQHYIRVDRRNDQLKITTSETELKGIHKIFADGSYASERKQSGYGGFTETPNGEQHIYHQSFKQGSSNLMELLAVMEGLEHLESVEKIQVNTDSRFVIRGLVQWIHFWQHNNWETAHGKEVKFAKDWQKMNRLCEGKLMEFKWIKGHSGNEKQDFCHQLAKESTNGEK
;
A
#
# COMPACT_ATOMS: atom_id res chain seq x y z
N MET A 1 -5.62 0.75 -15.21
CA MET A 1 -6.83 1.31 -14.56
C MET A 1 -6.70 2.82 -14.50
N GLU A 2 -7.78 3.57 -14.67
CA GLU A 2 -7.79 5.05 -14.59
C GLU A 2 -8.36 5.51 -13.24
N ALA A 3 -7.87 6.65 -12.73
CA ALA A 3 -8.27 7.20 -11.44
C ALA A 3 -9.52 8.08 -11.57
N ILE A 4 -10.52 7.82 -10.75
CA ILE A 4 -11.77 8.58 -10.61
C ILE A 4 -11.65 9.43 -9.35
N LYS A 5 -11.78 10.75 -9.48
CA LYS A 5 -11.71 11.69 -8.36
C LYS A 5 -13.12 12.13 -7.97
N ILE A 6 -13.44 12.01 -6.70
CA ILE A 6 -14.73 12.43 -6.13
C ILE A 6 -14.46 13.18 -4.84
N THR A 7 -15.21 14.24 -4.59
CA THR A 7 -15.25 14.90 -3.29
C THR A 7 -16.50 14.47 -2.53
N VAL A 8 -16.38 14.22 -1.23
CA VAL A 8 -17.50 13.92 -0.34
C VAL A 8 -17.59 15.02 0.71
N GLN A 9 -18.64 15.82 0.65
CA GLN A 9 -18.88 16.91 1.58
C GLN A 9 -19.93 16.50 2.61
N ILE A 10 -19.53 16.46 3.89
CA ILE A 10 -20.38 16.01 4.99
C ILE A 10 -21.40 17.11 5.36
N GLN A 11 -22.69 16.80 5.22
CA GLN A 11 -23.80 17.72 5.51
C GLN A 11 -24.44 17.47 6.88
N ALA A 12 -24.52 16.21 7.31
CA ALA A 12 -24.98 15.86 8.64
C ALA A 12 -24.37 14.51 9.07
N ILE A 13 -24.09 14.38 10.35
CA ILE A 13 -23.67 13.12 10.98
C ILE A 13 -24.71 12.80 12.04
N LYS A 14 -25.46 11.71 11.83
CA LYS A 14 -26.40 11.16 12.81
C LYS A 14 -25.85 9.82 13.31
N GLU A 15 -26.53 9.23 14.30
CA GLU A 15 -26.09 7.98 14.93
C GLU A 15 -25.97 6.81 13.94
N GLN A 16 -26.88 6.72 12.97
CA GLN A 16 -26.96 5.58 12.03
C GLN A 16 -26.68 5.96 10.58
N GLU A 17 -26.64 7.25 10.26
CA GLU A 17 -26.56 7.73 8.88
C GLU A 17 -25.72 9.00 8.75
N ILE A 18 -25.14 9.16 7.57
CA ILE A 18 -24.32 10.31 7.19
C ILE A 18 -24.87 10.87 5.89
N ASP A 19 -25.37 12.10 5.97
CA ASP A 19 -25.83 12.86 4.82
C ASP A 19 -24.65 13.58 4.18
N CYS A 20 -24.45 13.41 2.87
CA CYS A 20 -23.34 14.01 2.18
C CYS A 20 -23.65 14.34 0.72
N PHE A 21 -22.90 15.30 0.18
CA PHE A 21 -22.85 15.56 -1.25
C PHE A 21 -21.61 14.92 -1.87
N LEU A 22 -21.80 14.24 -2.99
CA LEU A 22 -20.72 13.74 -3.84
C LEU A 22 -20.59 14.64 -5.05
N SER A 23 -19.36 14.89 -5.50
CA SER A 23 -19.10 15.66 -6.72
C SER A 23 -17.82 15.22 -7.41
N ASP A 24 -17.85 15.15 -8.75
CA ASP A 24 -16.72 14.87 -9.64
C ASP A 24 -16.25 16.13 -10.42
N GLU A 25 -16.51 17.32 -9.87
CA GLU A 25 -16.33 18.65 -10.48
C GLU A 25 -17.32 19.01 -11.61
N LYS A 26 -18.00 18.04 -12.22
CA LYS A 26 -18.99 18.27 -13.28
C LYS A 26 -20.41 18.21 -12.75
N GLU A 27 -20.70 17.21 -11.93
CA GLU A 27 -21.99 17.00 -11.30
C GLU A 27 -21.87 17.00 -9.78
N ARG A 28 -23.00 17.18 -9.11
CA ARG A 28 -23.13 17.04 -7.66
C ARG A 28 -24.42 16.32 -7.36
N MET A 29 -24.37 15.32 -6.48
CA MET A 29 -25.54 14.56 -6.02
C MET A 29 -25.53 14.41 -4.50
N ARG A 30 -26.72 14.35 -3.90
CA ARG A 30 -26.90 14.07 -2.48
C ARG A 30 -27.11 12.58 -2.25
N ILE A 31 -26.46 12.05 -1.21
CA ILE A 31 -26.63 10.68 -0.76
C ILE A 31 -26.77 10.62 0.76
N VAL A 32 -27.32 9.50 1.24
CA VAL A 32 -27.26 9.10 2.64
C VAL A 32 -26.49 7.79 2.73
N TYR A 33 -25.40 7.78 3.51
CA TYR A 33 -24.58 6.59 3.76
C TYR A 33 -24.90 6.01 5.14
N PHE A 34 -25.12 4.70 5.20
CA PHE A 34 -25.41 3.94 6.43
C PHE A 34 -24.19 3.08 6.80
N PRO A 35 -23.36 3.51 7.76
CA PRO A 35 -22.05 2.88 8.01
C PRO A 35 -22.12 1.44 8.52
N GLU A 36 -23.15 1.11 9.30
CA GLU A 36 -23.35 -0.24 9.85
C GLU A 36 -23.70 -1.23 8.72
N GLU A 37 -24.64 -0.83 7.85
CA GLU A 37 -25.15 -1.64 6.75
C GLU A 37 -24.21 -1.66 5.54
N GLY A 38 -23.34 -0.65 5.39
CA GLY A 38 -22.56 -0.46 4.17
C GLY A 38 -23.40 -0.02 2.97
N ASN A 39 -24.60 0.53 3.21
CA ASN A 39 -25.55 0.90 2.17
C ASN A 39 -25.49 2.40 1.84
N VAL A 40 -25.80 2.75 0.59
CA VAL A 40 -25.89 4.12 0.08
C VAL A 40 -27.26 4.33 -0.55
N VAL A 41 -28.01 5.30 -0.02
CA VAL A 41 -29.26 5.79 -0.62
C VAL A 41 -28.96 7.02 -1.46
N TYR A 42 -29.32 6.97 -2.74
CA TYR A 42 -29.16 8.08 -3.69
C TYR A 42 -30.45 8.89 -3.72
N LEU A 43 -30.36 10.20 -3.55
CA LEU A 43 -31.54 11.09 -3.46
C LEU A 43 -31.82 11.84 -4.77
N ASP A 44 -30.84 11.90 -5.67
CA ASP A 44 -30.93 12.60 -6.95
C ASP A 44 -30.65 11.63 -8.11
N ASP A 45 -31.27 11.88 -9.28
CA ASP A 45 -30.94 11.20 -10.53
C ASP A 45 -29.70 11.85 -11.15
N SER A 46 -28.56 11.15 -11.14
CA SER A 46 -27.29 11.62 -11.70
C SER A 46 -26.52 10.46 -12.32
N ILE A 47 -25.71 10.76 -13.36
CA ILE A 47 -24.82 9.78 -14.00
C ILE A 47 -23.76 9.29 -13.01
N LEU A 48 -23.43 10.12 -12.00
CA LEU A 48 -22.51 9.78 -10.93
C LEU A 48 -23.00 8.60 -10.07
N VAL A 49 -24.30 8.30 -10.05
CA VAL A 49 -24.86 7.13 -9.35
C VAL A 49 -24.26 5.84 -9.87
N GLU A 50 -24.15 5.67 -11.20
CA GLU A 50 -23.58 4.47 -11.81
C GLU A 50 -22.09 4.34 -11.49
N VAL A 51 -21.37 5.46 -11.47
CA VAL A 51 -19.96 5.50 -11.08
C VAL A 51 -19.81 5.02 -9.65
N VAL A 52 -20.54 5.63 -8.70
CA VAL A 52 -20.44 5.30 -7.27
C VAL A 52 -20.84 3.85 -6.98
N ARG A 53 -21.84 3.31 -7.68
CA ARG A 53 -22.19 1.88 -7.57
C ARG A 53 -21.02 0.96 -7.93
N LYS A 54 -20.26 1.26 -8.99
CA LYS A 54 -19.08 0.45 -9.37
C LYS A 54 -17.96 0.50 -8.34
N ILE A 55 -17.80 1.64 -7.66
CA ILE A 55 -16.75 1.86 -6.66
C ILE A 55 -17.25 1.76 -5.21
N GLN A 56 -18.47 1.27 -4.97
CA GLN A 56 -19.14 1.34 -3.67
C GLN A 56 -18.27 0.75 -2.54
N PHE A 57 -17.64 -0.39 -2.78
CA PHE A 57 -16.72 -1.00 -1.80
C PHE A 57 -15.52 -0.11 -1.45
N GLN A 58 -14.98 0.63 -2.43
CA GLN A 58 -13.92 1.61 -2.19
C GLN A 58 -14.44 2.79 -1.38
N PHE A 59 -15.61 3.31 -1.75
CA PHE A 59 -16.28 4.39 -1.05
C PHE A 59 -16.54 4.04 0.42
N GLU A 60 -17.10 2.87 0.71
CA GLU A 60 -17.32 2.37 2.06
C GLU A 60 -16.02 2.32 2.87
N LYS A 61 -14.91 1.86 2.29
CA LYS A 61 -13.61 1.84 2.97
C LYS A 61 -13.12 3.24 3.32
N VAL A 62 -13.27 4.19 2.39
CA VAL A 62 -12.92 5.59 2.63
C VAL A 62 -13.79 6.16 3.75
N MET A 63 -15.10 5.94 3.72
CA MET A 63 -16.03 6.44 4.74
C MET A 63 -15.83 5.77 6.11
N ARG A 64 -15.56 4.47 6.18
CA ARG A 64 -15.22 3.79 7.45
C ARG A 64 -13.90 4.30 8.02
N SER A 65 -12.91 4.56 7.18
CA SER A 65 -11.69 5.25 7.60
C SER A 65 -12.03 6.65 8.12
N ALA A 66 -12.82 7.40 7.33
CA ALA A 66 -13.63 8.59 7.62
C ALA A 66 -14.06 8.74 9.09
N ILE A 67 -14.89 7.79 9.47
CA ILE A 67 -15.53 7.73 10.79
C ILE A 67 -14.49 7.44 11.87
N LYS A 68 -13.62 6.45 11.66
CA LYS A 68 -12.57 6.08 12.62
C LYS A 68 -11.58 7.22 12.90
N GLY A 69 -11.35 8.10 11.92
CA GLY A 69 -10.48 9.26 12.05
C GLY A 69 -11.14 10.49 12.68
N GLY A 70 -12.40 10.39 13.12
CA GLY A 70 -13.14 11.51 13.73
C GLY A 70 -13.73 12.44 12.68
N LEU A 71 -14.60 11.91 11.82
CA LEU A 71 -15.33 12.65 10.79
C LEU A 71 -16.04 13.89 11.37
N ARG A 72 -15.95 15.03 10.69
CA ARG A 72 -16.53 16.30 11.14
C ARG A 72 -17.61 16.82 10.20
N LEU A 73 -18.60 17.51 10.79
CA LEU A 73 -19.60 18.26 10.03
C LEU A 73 -18.92 19.32 9.15
N GLY A 74 -19.36 19.46 7.91
CA GLY A 74 -18.79 20.41 6.94
C GLY A 74 -17.44 19.99 6.35
N GLN A 75 -16.87 18.86 6.81
CA GLN A 75 -15.62 18.34 6.26
C GLN A 75 -15.81 17.96 4.79
N THR A 76 -14.81 18.27 3.97
CA THR A 76 -14.69 17.73 2.61
C THR A 76 -13.61 16.67 2.60
N ILE A 77 -13.94 15.50 2.06
CA ILE A 77 -13.03 14.38 1.86
C ILE A 77 -12.71 14.34 0.37
N HIS A 78 -11.43 14.36 0.02
CA HIS A 78 -10.97 14.09 -1.33
C HIS A 78 -10.77 12.59 -1.49
N CYS A 79 -11.49 11.99 -2.43
CA CYS A 79 -11.48 10.57 -2.69
C CYS A 79 -10.89 10.28 -4.06
N VAL A 80 -10.07 9.23 -4.11
CA VAL A 80 -9.59 8.64 -5.35
C VAL A 80 -10.10 7.21 -5.42
N PHE A 81 -10.60 6.82 -6.57
CA PHE A 81 -11.11 5.49 -6.85
C PHE A 81 -10.57 4.96 -8.17
N PHE A 82 -10.65 3.65 -8.37
CA PHE A 82 -10.26 3.00 -9.61
C PHE A 82 -11.33 1.99 -10.01
N ASP A 83 -11.92 2.12 -11.21
CA ASP A 83 -12.87 1.12 -11.69
C ASP A 83 -12.18 -0.24 -11.84
N GLY A 84 -12.85 -1.31 -11.40
CA GLY A 84 -12.33 -2.68 -11.41
C GLY A 84 -11.18 -2.96 -10.42
N PHE A 85 -10.83 -2.04 -9.53
CA PHE A 85 -9.73 -2.26 -8.58
C PHE A 85 -10.08 -3.32 -7.53
N ARG A 86 -9.28 -4.38 -7.48
CA ARG A 86 -9.38 -5.45 -6.50
C ARG A 86 -8.42 -5.22 -5.34
N PHE A 87 -8.97 -5.10 -4.13
CA PHE A 87 -8.18 -5.05 -2.90
C PHE A 87 -7.56 -6.40 -2.57
N VAL A 88 -6.34 -6.35 -2.03
CA VAL A 88 -5.64 -7.52 -1.50
C VAL A 88 -6.40 -8.08 -0.30
N LYS A 89 -6.76 -9.35 -0.36
CA LYS A 89 -7.40 -10.13 0.72
C LYS A 89 -6.37 -11.01 1.41
N GLU A 90 -6.73 -11.55 2.57
CA GLU A 90 -5.82 -12.45 3.32
C GLU A 90 -5.41 -13.70 2.51
N ALA A 91 -6.34 -14.28 1.75
CA ALA A 91 -6.07 -15.42 0.88
C ALA A 91 -5.06 -15.10 -0.26
N ASP A 92 -4.90 -13.84 -0.63
CA ASP A 92 -3.97 -13.45 -1.69
C ASP A 92 -2.51 -13.60 -1.24
N PHE A 93 -2.22 -13.51 0.06
CA PHE A 93 -0.86 -13.72 0.60
C PHE A 93 -0.37 -15.17 0.51
N GLN A 94 -1.24 -16.12 0.16
CA GLN A 94 -0.84 -17.48 -0.17
C GLN A 94 -0.25 -17.56 -1.59
N HIS A 95 -0.61 -16.61 -2.45
CA HIS A 95 -0.24 -16.55 -3.86
C HIS A 95 0.89 -15.54 -4.10
N TYR A 96 1.42 -15.52 -5.31
CA TYR A 96 2.22 -14.43 -5.82
C TYR A 96 1.29 -13.30 -6.26
N ILE A 97 1.62 -12.07 -5.88
CA ILE A 97 0.87 -10.88 -6.30
C ILE A 97 1.73 -10.09 -7.28
N ARG A 98 1.20 -9.79 -8.46
CA ARG A 98 1.92 -9.04 -9.50
C ARG A 98 1.32 -7.67 -9.66
N VAL A 99 2.17 -6.65 -9.67
CA VAL A 99 1.84 -5.26 -10.01
C VAL A 99 2.63 -4.92 -11.25
N ASP A 100 1.94 -4.85 -12.39
CA ASP A 100 2.52 -4.41 -13.65
C ASP A 100 2.19 -2.93 -13.84
N ARG A 101 3.24 -2.11 -13.95
CA ARG A 101 3.16 -0.67 -14.24
C ARG A 101 3.88 -0.31 -15.53
N ARG A 102 4.17 -1.30 -16.39
CA ARG A 102 4.73 -1.07 -17.72
C ARG A 102 3.64 -0.55 -18.65
N ASN A 103 4.04 0.22 -19.67
CA ASN A 103 3.14 0.75 -20.71
C ASN A 103 1.97 1.59 -20.17
N ASP A 104 2.22 2.38 -19.11
CA ASP A 104 1.26 3.33 -18.51
C ASP A 104 -0.07 2.72 -18.02
N GLN A 105 -0.13 1.39 -17.86
CA GLN A 105 -1.32 0.72 -17.35
C GLN A 105 -1.02 -0.02 -16.05
N LEU A 106 -1.67 0.43 -14.97
CA LEU A 106 -1.71 -0.35 -13.72
C LEU A 106 -2.56 -1.61 -13.90
N LYS A 107 -1.93 -2.77 -13.75
CA LYS A 107 -2.57 -4.09 -13.70
C LYS A 107 -2.09 -4.87 -12.47
N ILE A 108 -3.05 -5.37 -11.69
CA ILE A 108 -2.77 -6.17 -10.48
C ILE A 108 -3.40 -7.55 -10.65
N THR A 109 -2.60 -8.60 -10.46
CA THR A 109 -3.04 -10.00 -10.62
C THR A 109 -2.46 -10.90 -9.53
N THR A 110 -3.09 -12.04 -9.28
CA THR A 110 -2.54 -13.11 -8.43
C THR A 110 -2.13 -14.32 -9.28
N SER A 111 -1.13 -15.08 -8.83
CA SER A 111 -0.61 -16.26 -9.51
C SER A 111 -0.21 -17.34 -8.50
N GLU A 112 -0.48 -18.61 -8.80
CA GLU A 112 0.02 -19.75 -8.01
C GLU A 112 1.49 -20.03 -8.26
N THR A 113 2.00 -19.65 -9.44
CA THR A 113 3.38 -19.91 -9.86
C THR A 113 4.24 -18.66 -9.79
N GLU A 114 5.51 -18.87 -9.41
CA GLU A 114 6.58 -17.88 -9.37
C GLU A 114 7.08 -17.54 -10.79
N LEU A 115 7.43 -16.28 -11.04
CA LEU A 115 8.21 -15.91 -12.22
C LEU A 115 9.66 -16.38 -12.08
N LYS A 116 10.19 -16.99 -13.14
CA LYS A 116 11.57 -17.50 -13.19
C LYS A 116 12.47 -16.54 -13.96
N GLY A 117 13.77 -16.60 -13.68
CA GLY A 117 14.78 -15.83 -14.40
C GLY A 117 14.69 -14.32 -14.19
N ILE A 118 14.22 -13.88 -13.01
CA ILE A 118 14.12 -12.47 -12.64
C ILE A 118 14.92 -12.20 -11.36
N HIS A 119 15.29 -10.93 -11.14
CA HIS A 119 15.98 -10.53 -9.92
C HIS A 119 15.04 -10.64 -8.72
N LYS A 120 15.61 -10.96 -7.56
CA LYS A 120 14.87 -11.11 -6.31
C LYS A 120 15.43 -10.16 -5.25
N ILE A 121 14.55 -9.69 -4.38
CA ILE A 121 14.87 -8.96 -3.15
C ILE A 121 14.37 -9.82 -2.00
N PHE A 122 15.19 -9.99 -0.98
CA PHE A 122 14.82 -10.53 0.33
C PHE A 122 15.15 -9.46 1.37
N ALA A 123 14.20 -9.18 2.26
CA ALA A 123 14.32 -8.03 3.15
C ALA A 123 13.51 -8.21 4.43
N ASP A 124 14.10 -7.80 5.54
CA ASP A 124 13.47 -7.75 6.86
C ASP A 124 13.91 -6.50 7.65
N GLY A 125 13.10 -6.08 8.62
CA GLY A 125 13.32 -4.93 9.47
C GLY A 125 13.11 -5.26 10.95
N SER A 126 13.97 -4.69 11.80
CA SER A 126 13.94 -4.92 13.24
C SER A 126 13.96 -3.60 14.02
N TYR A 127 13.24 -3.59 15.15
CA TYR A 127 13.20 -2.45 16.07
C TYR A 127 13.21 -2.95 17.52
N ALA A 128 14.23 -2.51 18.27
CA ALA A 128 14.43 -2.77 19.69
C ALA A 128 13.94 -1.57 20.51
N SER A 129 12.70 -1.66 21.02
CA SER A 129 12.04 -0.54 21.73
C SER A 129 12.79 -0.09 22.98
N GLU A 130 13.37 -1.04 23.72
CA GLU A 130 14.09 -0.83 24.98
C GLU A 130 15.41 -0.07 24.79
N ARG A 131 16.09 -0.28 23.65
CA ARG A 131 17.33 0.41 23.29
C ARG A 131 17.09 1.63 22.39
N LYS A 132 15.87 1.79 21.89
CA LYS A 132 15.50 2.74 20.83
C LYS A 132 16.37 2.59 19.57
N GLN A 133 16.88 1.40 19.31
CA GLN A 133 17.66 1.11 18.12
C GLN A 133 16.80 0.38 17.11
N SER A 134 17.07 0.60 15.83
CA SER A 134 16.46 -0.14 14.74
C SER A 134 17.49 -0.45 13.68
N GLY A 135 17.22 -1.46 12.86
CA GLY A 135 18.01 -1.75 11.70
C GLY A 135 17.21 -2.58 10.71
N TYR A 136 17.71 -2.66 9.50
CA TYR A 136 17.22 -3.59 8.51
C TYR A 136 18.36 -4.38 7.90
N GLY A 137 18.00 -5.50 7.29
CA GLY A 137 18.90 -6.36 6.57
C GLY A 137 18.20 -6.99 5.37
N GLY A 138 18.94 -7.16 4.29
CA GLY A 138 18.42 -7.75 3.08
C GLY A 138 19.50 -8.10 2.09
N PHE A 139 19.09 -8.68 0.98
CA PHE A 139 19.97 -8.88 -0.16
C PHE A 139 19.17 -8.90 -1.46
N THR A 140 19.85 -8.54 -2.55
CA THR A 140 19.36 -8.78 -3.90
C THR A 140 20.00 -10.04 -4.47
N GLU A 141 19.30 -10.74 -5.33
CA GLU A 141 19.78 -11.96 -6.00
C GLU A 141 19.52 -11.86 -7.51
N THR A 142 20.54 -12.07 -8.33
CA THR A 142 20.42 -12.11 -9.79
C THR A 142 19.81 -13.43 -10.26
N PRO A 143 19.31 -13.53 -11.51
CA PRO A 143 18.85 -14.80 -12.07
C PRO A 143 19.86 -15.95 -12.01
N ASN A 144 21.16 -15.63 -11.98
CA ASN A 144 22.26 -16.59 -11.90
C ASN A 144 22.65 -16.95 -10.45
N GLY A 145 21.97 -16.37 -9.45
CA GLY A 145 22.21 -16.64 -8.04
C GLY A 145 23.27 -15.78 -7.38
N GLU A 146 23.79 -14.75 -8.05
CA GLU A 146 24.73 -13.81 -7.43
C GLU A 146 23.99 -12.93 -6.42
N GLN A 147 24.52 -12.81 -5.21
CA GLN A 147 23.89 -12.09 -4.11
C GLN A 147 24.65 -10.81 -3.76
N HIS A 148 23.91 -9.74 -3.52
CA HIS A 148 24.43 -8.49 -2.96
C HIS A 148 23.72 -8.21 -1.63
N ILE A 149 24.47 -8.29 -0.53
CA ILE A 149 23.97 -8.14 0.84
C ILE A 149 24.07 -6.68 1.27
N TYR A 150 23.04 -6.19 1.96
CA TYR A 150 22.98 -4.85 2.52
C TYR A 150 22.29 -4.84 3.88
N HIS A 151 22.69 -3.90 4.72
CA HIS A 151 22.12 -3.72 6.05
C HIS A 151 22.50 -2.35 6.62
N GLN A 152 21.67 -1.82 7.53
CA GLN A 152 21.88 -0.48 8.09
C GLN A 152 21.28 -0.37 9.49
N SER A 153 21.92 0.43 10.35
CA SER A 153 21.49 0.69 11.73
C SER A 153 21.03 2.15 11.92
N PHE A 154 20.07 2.36 12.81
CA PHE A 154 19.48 3.66 13.11
C PHE A 154 19.23 3.81 14.62
N LYS A 155 19.33 5.06 15.11
CA LYS A 155 19.12 5.41 16.53
C LYS A 155 17.65 5.66 16.90
N GLN A 156 16.74 5.60 15.94
CA GLN A 156 15.30 5.76 16.07
C GLN A 156 14.62 5.09 14.88
N GLY A 157 13.36 4.67 15.04
CA GLY A 157 12.61 4.06 13.96
C GLY A 157 11.37 3.34 14.45
N SER A 158 10.82 2.49 13.58
CA SER A 158 9.78 1.54 13.91
C SER A 158 9.95 0.32 13.00
N SER A 159 9.41 -0.84 13.38
CA SER A 159 9.49 -2.06 12.56
C SER A 159 8.99 -1.81 11.14
N ASN A 160 7.79 -1.22 10.95
CA ASN A 160 7.28 -0.86 9.62
C ASN A 160 8.20 0.05 8.79
N LEU A 161 8.92 0.98 9.44
CA LEU A 161 9.86 1.85 8.72
C LEU A 161 11.07 1.04 8.26
N MET A 162 11.60 0.17 9.11
CA MET A 162 12.75 -0.66 8.75
C MET A 162 12.40 -1.64 7.63
N GLU A 163 11.24 -2.29 7.70
CA GLU A 163 10.74 -3.16 6.62
C GLU A 163 10.64 -2.40 5.29
N LEU A 164 10.13 -1.15 5.32
CA LEU A 164 10.02 -0.29 4.15
C LEU A 164 11.39 0.07 3.56
N LEU A 165 12.32 0.52 4.40
CA LEU A 165 13.68 0.89 3.97
C LEU A 165 14.47 -0.32 3.45
N ALA A 166 14.29 -1.50 4.04
CA ALA A 166 14.93 -2.74 3.60
C ALA A 166 14.57 -3.09 2.15
N VAL A 167 13.28 -3.00 1.80
CA VAL A 167 12.84 -3.24 0.41
C VAL A 167 13.29 -2.09 -0.49
N MET A 168 13.26 -0.85 0.00
CA MET A 168 13.67 0.32 -0.76
C MET A 168 15.12 0.24 -1.23
N GLU A 169 16.05 -0.14 -0.35
CA GLU A 169 17.46 -0.27 -0.71
C GLU A 169 17.69 -1.35 -1.78
N GLY A 170 16.98 -2.49 -1.68
CA GLY A 170 17.01 -3.51 -2.73
C GLY A 170 16.47 -3.00 -4.07
N LEU A 171 15.44 -2.15 -4.06
CA LEU A 171 14.91 -1.53 -5.27
C LEU A 171 15.85 -0.46 -5.85
N GLU A 172 16.56 0.28 -5.00
CA GLU A 172 17.58 1.24 -5.43
C GLU A 172 18.75 0.53 -6.11
N HIS A 173 19.22 -0.57 -5.53
CA HIS A 173 20.24 -1.40 -6.17
C HIS A 173 19.78 -1.94 -7.54
N LEU A 174 18.49 -2.25 -7.68
CA LEU A 174 17.89 -2.81 -8.91
C LEU A 174 17.15 -1.75 -9.74
N GLU A 175 17.53 -0.47 -9.66
CA GLU A 175 16.82 0.62 -10.31
C GLU A 175 16.70 0.43 -11.84
N SER A 176 17.70 -0.18 -12.48
CA SER A 176 17.68 -0.46 -13.94
C SER A 176 16.93 -1.75 -14.34
N VAL A 177 16.48 -2.56 -13.37
CA VAL A 177 15.85 -3.87 -13.64
C VAL A 177 14.35 -3.72 -13.80
N GLU A 178 13.77 -4.25 -14.88
CA GLU A 178 12.33 -4.12 -15.15
C GLU A 178 11.45 -5.14 -14.43
N LYS A 179 11.98 -6.32 -14.07
CA LYS A 179 11.24 -7.42 -13.47
C LYS A 179 11.90 -7.84 -12.17
N ILE A 180 11.20 -7.64 -11.05
CA ILE A 180 11.75 -7.86 -9.72
C ILE A 180 10.73 -8.61 -8.87
N GLN A 181 11.17 -9.64 -8.16
CA GLN A 181 10.40 -10.30 -7.12
C GLN A 181 10.82 -9.80 -5.74
N VAL A 182 9.89 -9.30 -4.94
CA VAL A 182 10.11 -8.93 -3.54
C VAL A 182 9.59 -10.04 -2.63
N ASN A 183 10.46 -10.53 -1.77
CA ASN A 183 10.20 -11.54 -0.77
C ASN A 183 10.35 -10.90 0.62
N THR A 184 9.27 -10.86 1.38
CA THR A 184 9.24 -10.26 2.71
C THR A 184 8.08 -10.82 3.52
N ASP A 185 8.18 -10.83 4.84
CA ASP A 185 7.06 -11.11 5.74
C ASP A 185 6.24 -9.86 6.09
N SER A 186 6.68 -8.67 5.63
CA SER A 186 5.97 -7.43 5.82
C SER A 186 4.73 -7.31 4.93
N ARG A 187 3.57 -7.61 5.53
CA ARG A 187 2.27 -7.28 4.93
C ARG A 187 2.07 -5.78 4.77
N PHE A 188 2.73 -4.97 5.60
CA PHE A 188 2.69 -3.51 5.51
C PHE A 188 3.31 -3.04 4.19
N VAL A 189 4.51 -3.52 3.84
CA VAL A 189 5.17 -3.17 2.59
C VAL A 189 4.39 -3.66 1.38
N ILE A 190 3.98 -4.93 1.38
CA ILE A 190 3.21 -5.51 0.26
C ILE A 190 1.90 -4.75 0.04
N ARG A 191 1.11 -4.47 1.10
CA ARG A 191 -0.13 -3.70 0.94
C ARG A 191 0.12 -2.27 0.49
N GLY A 192 1.20 -1.64 0.95
CA GLY A 192 1.58 -0.31 0.51
C GLY A 192 1.85 -0.27 -0.99
N LEU A 193 2.69 -1.16 -1.49
CA LEU A 193 3.10 -1.20 -2.90
C LEU A 193 2.02 -1.73 -3.86
N VAL A 194 1.20 -2.69 -3.42
CA VAL A 194 0.14 -3.27 -4.24
C VAL A 194 -1.12 -2.41 -4.23
N GLN A 195 -1.39 -1.69 -3.14
CA GLN A 195 -2.69 -1.06 -2.95
C GLN A 195 -2.56 0.43 -2.66
N TRP A 196 -1.98 0.80 -1.52
CA TRP A 196 -2.17 2.14 -0.98
C TRP A 196 -1.50 3.23 -1.82
N ILE A 197 -0.30 2.96 -2.33
CA ILE A 197 0.52 3.92 -3.08
C ILE A 197 -0.21 4.48 -4.30
N HIS A 198 -1.04 3.67 -4.96
CA HIS A 198 -1.83 4.06 -6.12
C HIS A 198 -2.91 5.08 -5.78
N PHE A 199 -3.52 4.97 -4.59
CA PHE A 199 -4.49 5.98 -4.13
C PHE A 199 -3.78 7.24 -3.63
N TRP A 200 -2.71 7.07 -2.85
CA TRP A 200 -1.98 8.19 -2.25
C TRP A 200 -1.35 9.10 -3.31
N GLN A 201 -0.76 8.56 -4.38
CA GLN A 201 -0.17 9.38 -5.44
C GLN A 201 -1.17 10.33 -6.12
N HIS A 202 -2.44 9.95 -6.22
CA HIS A 202 -3.50 10.77 -6.82
C HIS A 202 -4.23 11.65 -5.79
N ASN A 203 -3.99 11.42 -4.50
CA ASN A 203 -4.55 12.17 -3.38
C ASN A 203 -3.48 12.99 -2.65
N ASN A 204 -2.51 13.53 -3.38
CA ASN A 204 -1.44 14.39 -2.86
C ASN A 204 -0.65 13.81 -1.66
N TRP A 205 -0.58 12.48 -1.55
CA TRP A 205 0.04 11.79 -0.42
C TRP A 205 -0.63 12.08 0.93
N GLU A 206 -1.94 12.33 0.89
CA GLU A 206 -2.79 12.51 2.05
C GLU A 206 -3.71 11.30 2.25
N THR A 207 -4.01 11.04 3.52
CA THR A 207 -5.09 10.15 3.93
C THR A 207 -6.45 10.75 3.58
N ALA A 208 -7.51 9.94 3.63
CA ALA A 208 -8.89 10.42 3.45
C ALA A 208 -9.28 11.58 4.39
N HIS A 209 -8.56 11.77 5.50
CA HIS A 209 -8.80 12.84 6.47
C HIS A 209 -8.02 14.13 6.19
N GLY A 210 -7.32 14.20 5.05
CA GLY A 210 -6.46 15.34 4.69
C GLY A 210 -5.17 15.43 5.51
N LYS A 211 -4.80 14.36 6.23
CA LYS A 211 -3.51 14.29 6.93
C LYS A 211 -2.47 13.63 6.03
N GLU A 212 -1.24 14.11 6.07
CA GLU A 212 -0.11 13.49 5.38
C GLU A 212 0.01 12.00 5.74
N VAL A 213 0.25 11.16 4.73
CA VAL A 213 0.48 9.73 4.91
C VAL A 213 1.75 9.51 5.73
N LYS A 214 1.69 8.58 6.68
CA LYS A 214 2.87 8.16 7.44
C LYS A 214 3.95 7.64 6.47
N PHE A 215 5.16 8.19 6.55
CA PHE A 215 6.28 7.89 5.65
C PHE A 215 6.03 8.32 4.18
N ALA A 216 5.29 9.42 3.96
CA ALA A 216 4.96 9.90 2.61
C ALA A 216 6.18 10.05 1.69
N LYS A 217 7.29 10.62 2.19
CA LYS A 217 8.54 10.77 1.42
C LYS A 217 9.13 9.43 0.97
N ASP A 218 9.14 8.45 1.87
CA ASP A 218 9.63 7.10 1.60
C ASP A 218 8.73 6.41 0.56
N TRP A 219 7.41 6.51 0.72
CA TRP A 219 6.46 5.98 -0.25
C TRP A 219 6.56 6.67 -1.61
N GLN A 220 6.78 7.97 -1.67
CA GLN A 220 7.03 8.70 -2.93
C GLN A 220 8.28 8.14 -3.64
N LYS A 221 9.36 7.89 -2.90
CA LYS A 221 10.58 7.29 -3.46
C LYS A 221 10.30 5.87 -3.97
N MET A 222 9.63 5.04 -3.18
CA MET A 222 9.19 3.70 -3.60
C MET A 222 8.33 3.72 -4.86
N ASN A 223 7.43 4.71 -4.98
CA ASN A 223 6.56 4.84 -6.14
C ASN A 223 7.34 5.05 -7.42
N ARG A 224 8.38 5.90 -7.37
CA ARG A 224 9.29 6.15 -8.50
C ARG A 224 10.11 4.91 -8.82
N LEU A 225 10.67 4.25 -7.80
CA LEU A 225 11.46 3.03 -7.99
C LEU A 225 10.63 1.88 -8.62
N CYS A 226 9.32 1.85 -8.41
CA CYS A 226 8.44 0.82 -9.00
C CYS A 226 7.81 1.25 -10.34
N GLU A 227 8.07 2.45 -10.82
CA GLU A 227 7.50 2.96 -12.06
C GLU A 227 8.09 2.25 -13.28
N GLY A 228 7.24 1.89 -14.26
CA GLY A 228 7.70 1.16 -15.45
C GLY A 228 8.19 -0.26 -15.18
N LYS A 229 7.87 -0.86 -14.02
CA LYS A 229 8.32 -2.22 -13.65
C LYS A 229 7.18 -3.22 -13.55
N LEU A 230 7.52 -4.50 -13.69
CA LEU A 230 6.71 -5.63 -13.24
C LEU A 230 7.26 -6.11 -11.89
N MET A 231 6.51 -5.83 -10.85
CA MET A 231 6.82 -6.24 -9.49
C MET A 231 6.04 -7.51 -9.15
N GLU A 232 6.72 -8.58 -8.74
CA GLU A 232 6.09 -9.76 -8.14
C GLU A 232 6.35 -9.76 -6.63
N PHE A 233 5.32 -10.01 -5.83
CA PHE A 233 5.42 -10.04 -4.37
C PHE A 233 5.12 -11.44 -3.89
N LYS A 234 5.99 -11.98 -3.04
CA LYS A 234 5.73 -13.18 -2.26
C LYS A 234 5.80 -12.83 -0.79
N TRP A 235 4.68 -13.01 -0.10
CA TRP A 235 4.70 -12.99 1.34
C TRP A 235 5.30 -14.29 1.86
N ILE A 236 6.34 -14.15 2.67
CA ILE A 236 6.97 -15.26 3.37
C ILE A 236 6.49 -15.20 4.81
N LYS A 237 6.14 -16.35 5.39
CA LYS A 237 5.83 -16.39 6.81
C LYS A 237 7.14 -16.22 7.60
N GLY A 238 7.22 -15.20 8.45
CA GLY A 238 8.35 -15.06 9.37
C GLY A 238 8.53 -16.30 10.25
N HIS A 239 9.78 -16.65 10.55
CA HIS A 239 10.16 -17.81 11.38
C HIS A 239 9.59 -19.16 10.90
N SER A 240 9.47 -19.34 9.58
CA SER A 240 8.95 -20.57 8.98
C SER A 240 10.03 -21.59 8.57
N GLY A 241 11.30 -21.33 8.91
CA GLY A 241 12.44 -22.15 8.46
C GLY A 241 12.85 -21.86 7.01
N ASN A 242 12.58 -20.64 6.53
CA ASN A 242 13.05 -20.19 5.23
C ASN A 242 14.43 -19.55 5.40
N GLU A 243 15.48 -20.25 4.98
CA GLU A 243 16.88 -19.84 5.19
C GLU A 243 17.18 -18.41 4.72
N LYS A 244 16.61 -17.98 3.58
CA LYS A 244 16.82 -16.63 3.04
C LYS A 244 16.14 -15.55 3.88
N GLN A 245 14.93 -15.82 4.37
CA GLN A 245 14.24 -14.90 5.27
C GLN A 245 14.91 -14.88 6.64
N ASP A 246 15.29 -16.04 7.18
CA ASP A 246 15.95 -16.16 8.47
C ASP A 246 17.32 -15.44 8.45
N PHE A 247 18.03 -15.47 7.32
CA PHE A 247 19.25 -14.68 7.10
C PHE A 247 18.97 -13.17 7.13
N CYS A 248 17.95 -12.68 6.43
CA CYS A 248 17.58 -11.25 6.47
C CYS A 248 17.18 -10.81 7.87
N HIS A 249 16.44 -11.67 8.59
CA HIS A 249 16.04 -11.44 9.97
C HIS A 249 17.25 -11.32 10.91
N GLN A 250 18.25 -12.18 10.73
CA GLN A 250 19.50 -12.12 11.46
C GLN A 250 20.24 -10.81 11.19
N LEU A 251 20.42 -10.43 9.92
CA LEU A 251 21.07 -9.17 9.53
C LEU A 251 20.37 -7.93 10.14
N ALA A 252 19.03 -7.93 10.13
CA ALA A 252 18.24 -6.85 10.71
C ALA A 252 18.44 -6.75 12.23
N LYS A 253 18.52 -7.89 12.92
CA LYS A 253 18.80 -7.96 14.37
C LYS A 253 20.21 -7.52 14.71
N GLU A 254 21.22 -8.01 14.00
CA GLU A 254 22.63 -7.61 14.19
C GLU A 254 22.79 -6.09 13.99
N SER A 255 22.18 -5.55 12.92
CA SER A 255 22.16 -4.12 12.66
C SER A 255 21.42 -3.33 13.74
N THR A 256 20.35 -3.88 14.30
CA THR A 256 19.65 -3.27 15.45
C THR A 256 20.52 -3.27 16.70
N ASN A 257 21.32 -4.31 16.92
CA ASN A 257 22.17 -4.46 18.09
C ASN A 257 23.45 -3.62 18.02
N GLY A 258 23.81 -3.10 16.84
CA GLY A 258 25.08 -2.41 16.62
C GLY A 258 26.29 -3.36 16.62
N GLU A 259 26.05 -4.65 16.39
CA GLU A 259 27.10 -5.64 16.19
C GLU A 259 27.64 -5.41 14.76
N LYS A 260 28.94 -5.10 14.68
CA LYS A 260 29.67 -4.81 13.43
C LYS A 260 30.27 -6.07 12.85
#